data_AF-A0A9X9PAU6-F1
#
_entry.id   AF-A0A9X9PAU6-F1
#
_cell.length_a   1.000
_cell.length_b   1.000
_cell.length_c   1.000
_cell.angle_alpha   90.00
_cell.angle_beta   90.00
_cell.angle_gamma   90.00
#
_symmetry.space_group_name_H-M   'P 1'
#
loop_
_entity.id
_entity.type
_entity.pdbx_description
1 polymer ?
#
loop_
_entity_poly.entity_id
_entity_poly.type
_entity_poly.pdbx_seq_one_letter_code
_entity_poly.pdbx_strand_id
1 'polypeptide(L)'
;MADRQCPHCERGRFQRTPWLFTYQCDECNAATVIEDERRICCIVPFCRHTRGDRKENPLTVGMEWICERHWKLVPRALKHRKKLANKIADRAEARFMQRYEQQGGYTIAQLQRVQSAKNLAHKAWERCKAAAIERAAGL
;
A
#
# COMPACT_ATOMS: atom_id res chain seq x y z
N MET A 1 -13.51 20.27 -7.09
CA MET A 1 -13.15 20.02 -5.68
C MET A 1 -14.24 20.71 -4.88
N ALA A 2 -15.18 19.96 -4.31
CA ALA A 2 -16.32 20.55 -3.63
C ALA A 2 -15.95 20.81 -2.17
N ASP A 3 -16.06 22.05 -1.72
CA ASP A 3 -15.93 22.41 -0.31
C ASP A 3 -17.00 21.68 0.49
N ARG A 4 -16.60 20.71 1.33
CA ARG A 4 -17.54 19.99 2.19
C ARG A 4 -17.79 20.79 3.47
N GLN A 5 -19.06 21.04 3.77
CA GLN A 5 -19.49 21.66 5.03
C GLN A 5 -19.02 20.81 6.21
N CYS A 6 -18.52 21.43 7.28
CA CYS A 6 -18.12 20.71 8.49
C CYS A 6 -19.36 20.12 9.19
N PRO A 7 -19.39 18.83 9.57
CA PRO A 7 -20.49 18.24 10.33
C PRO A 7 -20.49 18.66 11.81
N HIS A 8 -19.41 19.28 12.30
CA HIS A 8 -19.26 19.73 13.68
C HIS A 8 -19.61 21.21 13.89
N CYS A 9 -19.74 22.00 12.83
CA CYS A 9 -20.16 23.39 12.93
C CYS A 9 -20.84 23.86 11.63
N GLU A 10 -21.88 24.68 11.77
CA GLU A 10 -22.69 25.14 10.63
C GLU A 10 -21.95 26.10 9.69
N ARG A 11 -20.87 26.75 10.15
CA ARG A 11 -20.17 27.83 9.42
C ARG A 11 -18.88 27.39 8.73
N GLY A 12 -18.16 26.44 9.32
CA GLY A 12 -16.83 26.05 8.85
C GLY A 12 -16.84 25.07 7.68
N ARG A 13 -15.79 25.15 6.87
CA ARG A 13 -15.56 24.25 5.73
C ARG A 13 -14.29 23.46 5.99
N PHE A 14 -14.30 22.20 5.58
CA PHE A 14 -13.10 21.39 5.65
C PHE A 14 -12.14 21.77 4.52
N GLN A 15 -11.03 22.42 4.88
CA GLN A 15 -9.93 22.67 3.96
C GLN A 15 -8.93 21.52 4.00
N ARG A 16 -8.42 21.16 2.81
CA ARG A 16 -7.41 20.10 2.67
C ARG A 16 -6.06 20.63 3.17
N THR A 17 -5.51 20.04 4.22
CA THR A 17 -4.12 20.33 4.56
C THR A 17 -3.20 19.67 3.52
N PRO A 18 -2.27 20.39 2.88
CA PRO A 18 -1.49 19.83 1.77
C PRO A 18 -0.53 18.71 2.19
N TRP A 19 -0.31 18.50 3.49
CA TRP A 19 0.79 17.69 4.03
C TRP A 19 0.40 16.63 5.06
N LEU A 20 -0.79 16.73 5.69
CA LEU A 20 -1.14 15.88 6.85
C LEU A 20 -2.19 14.80 6.56
N PHE A 21 -2.69 14.65 5.33
CA PHE A 21 -3.80 13.72 5.01
C PHE A 21 -5.07 13.94 5.86
N THR A 22 -5.13 15.03 6.62
CA THR A 22 -6.26 15.45 7.43
C THR A 22 -6.92 16.66 6.80
N TYR A 23 -8.24 16.68 6.85
CA TYR A 23 -9.03 17.87 6.61
C TYR A 23 -9.18 18.60 7.93
N GLN A 24 -8.91 19.91 7.94
CA GLN A 24 -9.13 20.75 9.11
C GLN A 24 -10.23 21.76 8.79
N CYS A 25 -11.15 21.92 9.73
CA CYS A 25 -12.16 22.95 9.67
C CYS A 25 -11.50 24.30 9.99
N ASP A 26 -11.72 25.30 9.14
CA ASP A 26 -11.21 26.66 9.30
C ASP A 26 -11.79 27.41 10.50
N GLU A 27 -12.99 27.02 10.96
CA GLU A 27 -13.68 27.70 12.07
C GLU A 27 -13.55 26.96 13.41
N CYS A 28 -13.81 25.65 13.45
CA CYS A 28 -13.85 24.91 14.72
C CYS A 28 -12.59 24.07 14.98
N ASN A 29 -11.61 24.10 14.06
CA ASN A 29 -10.36 23.34 14.12
C ASN A 29 -10.53 21.81 14.29
N ALA A 30 -11.75 21.28 14.10
CA ALA A 30 -11.99 19.85 14.03
C ALA A 30 -11.12 19.27 12.90
N ALA A 31 -10.42 18.18 13.17
CA ALA A 31 -9.64 17.46 12.18
C ALA A 31 -10.35 16.13 11.87
N THR A 32 -10.59 15.85 10.59
CA THR A 32 -11.09 14.55 10.14
C THR A 32 -10.18 13.96 9.08
N VAL A 33 -10.01 12.64 9.12
CA VAL A 33 -9.51 11.90 7.97
C VAL A 33 -10.75 11.51 7.19
N ILE A 34 -11.04 12.21 6.09
CA ILE A 34 -12.11 11.78 5.19
C ILE A 34 -11.67 10.42 4.63
N GLU A 35 -12.30 9.34 5.11
CA GLU A 35 -11.97 7.97 4.70
C GLU A 35 -12.11 7.79 3.18
N ASP A 36 -13.02 8.53 2.54
CA ASP A 36 -13.25 8.53 1.08
C ASP A 36 -12.06 9.06 0.24
N GLU A 37 -11.04 9.66 0.86
CA GLU A 37 -9.93 10.29 0.14
C GLU A 37 -8.55 9.82 0.59
N ARG A 38 -8.46 8.58 1.04
CA ARG A 38 -7.15 7.93 1.20
C ARG A 38 -6.46 7.92 -0.16
N ARG A 39 -5.34 8.65 -0.26
CA ARG A 39 -4.47 8.67 -1.43
C ARG A 39 -3.05 8.38 -1.00
N ILE A 40 -2.39 7.47 -1.70
CA ILE A 40 -0.95 7.23 -1.54
C ILE A 40 -0.18 7.78 -2.74
N CYS A 41 0.98 8.40 -2.47
CA CYS A 41 1.92 8.84 -3.48
C CYS A 41 2.72 7.65 -4.02
N CYS A 42 3.18 7.77 -5.26
CA CYS A 42 4.18 6.85 -5.78
C CYS A 42 5.48 6.97 -4.97
N ILE A 43 6.08 5.83 -4.62
CA ILE A 43 7.29 5.78 -3.77
C ILE A 43 8.56 6.33 -4.44
N VAL A 44 8.56 6.45 -5.78
CA VAL A 44 9.69 7.04 -6.52
C VAL A 44 9.83 8.53 -6.19
N PRO A 45 11.03 9.01 -5.80
CA PRO A 45 11.28 10.41 -5.47
C PRO A 45 10.80 11.38 -6.55
N PHE A 46 10.26 12.52 -6.11
CA PHE A 46 9.73 13.60 -6.97
C PHE A 46 8.55 13.21 -7.88
N CYS A 47 8.06 11.97 -7.81
CA CYS A 47 6.86 11.56 -8.52
C CYS A 47 5.61 12.18 -7.88
N ARG A 48 4.82 12.91 -8.68
CA ARG A 48 3.54 13.50 -8.23
C ARG A 48 2.32 12.62 -8.48
N HIS A 49 2.51 11.41 -9.02
CA HIS A 49 1.39 10.49 -9.21
C HIS A 49 0.88 10.00 -7.86
N THR A 50 -0.44 10.01 -7.72
CA THR A 50 -1.15 9.48 -6.55
C THR A 50 -2.17 8.43 -6.99
N ARG A 51 -2.49 7.52 -6.08
CA ARG A 51 -3.57 6.54 -6.23
C ARG A 51 -4.52 6.70 -5.05
N GLY A 52 -5.81 6.80 -5.34
CA GLY A 52 -6.86 6.72 -4.33
C GLY A 52 -7.35 5.29 -4.10
N ASP A 53 -8.29 5.15 -3.18
CA ASP A 53 -9.03 3.91 -2.95
C ASP A 53 -9.74 3.41 -4.22
N ARG A 54 -9.78 2.09 -4.38
CA ARG A 54 -10.48 1.41 -5.48
C ARG A 54 -11.35 0.32 -4.88
N LYS A 55 -12.56 0.14 -5.43
CA LYS A 55 -13.58 -0.81 -4.93
C LYS A 55 -13.05 -2.23 -4.70
N GLU A 56 -12.18 -2.73 -5.58
CA GLU A 56 -11.62 -4.10 -5.50
C GLU A 56 -10.24 -4.17 -4.84
N ASN A 57 -9.61 -3.04 -4.59
CA ASN A 57 -8.25 -2.96 -4.08
C ASN A 57 -8.13 -1.67 -3.25
N PRO A 58 -8.75 -1.64 -2.05
CA PRO A 58 -8.66 -0.51 -1.15
C PRO A 58 -7.22 -0.36 -0.64
N LEU A 59 -6.87 0.86 -0.26
CA LEU A 59 -5.58 1.16 0.33
C LEU A 59 -5.55 0.67 1.78
N THR A 60 -4.46 0.00 2.13
CA THR A 60 -4.18 -0.42 3.51
C THR A 60 -3.10 0.45 4.13
N VAL A 61 -3.09 0.53 5.47
CA VAL A 61 -2.03 1.22 6.20
C VAL A 61 -0.68 0.57 5.88
N GLY A 62 0.33 1.37 5.58
CA GLY A 62 1.66 0.89 5.18
C GLY A 62 1.75 0.37 3.74
N MET A 63 0.70 0.52 2.92
CA MET A 63 0.75 0.12 1.51
C MET A 63 1.71 1.01 0.72
N GLU A 64 2.72 0.38 0.13
CA GLU A 64 3.59 1.03 -0.85
C GLU A 64 3.03 0.89 -2.27
N TRP A 65 3.27 1.90 -3.11
CA TRP A 65 2.81 1.88 -4.49
C TRP A 65 3.80 2.53 -5.45
N ILE A 66 3.90 1.94 -6.65
CA ILE A 66 4.66 2.46 -7.78
C ILE A 66 3.65 2.76 -8.89
N CYS A 67 3.65 3.99 -9.41
CA CYS A 67 2.76 4.38 -10.50
C CYS A 67 3.08 3.63 -11.80
N GLU A 68 2.14 3.60 -12.74
CA GLU A 68 2.31 2.86 -13.99
C GLU A 68 3.56 3.30 -14.78
N ARG A 69 3.85 4.61 -14.81
CA ARG A 69 5.02 5.18 -15.49
C ARG A 69 6.32 4.59 -14.96
N HIS A 70 6.49 4.55 -13.63
CA HIS A 70 7.70 4.00 -13.01
C HIS A 70 7.70 2.47 -12.99
N TRP A 71 6.53 1.84 -12.93
CA TRP A 71 6.43 0.39 -13.03
C TRP A 71 6.94 -0.12 -14.38
N LYS A 72 6.75 0.64 -15.47
CA LYS A 72 7.31 0.31 -16.79
C LYS A 72 8.84 0.25 -16.79
N LEU A 73 9.52 1.05 -15.98
CA LEU A 73 10.99 1.05 -15.87
C LEU A 73 11.54 -0.24 -15.24
N VAL A 74 10.77 -0.88 -14.35
CA VAL A 74 11.19 -2.11 -13.66
C VAL A 74 11.41 -3.26 -14.68
N PRO A 75 12.59 -3.91 -14.69
CA PRO A 75 12.90 -5.02 -15.56
C PRO A 75 11.87 -6.16 -15.51
N ARG A 76 11.58 -6.76 -16.68
CA ARG A 76 10.67 -7.92 -16.77
C ARG A 76 11.10 -9.09 -15.88
N ALA A 77 12.41 -9.34 -15.75
CA ALA A 77 12.95 -10.39 -14.89
C ALA A 77 12.59 -10.17 -13.40
N LEU A 78 12.63 -8.92 -12.91
CA LEU A 78 12.25 -8.60 -11.53
C LEU A 78 10.73 -8.72 -11.32
N LYS A 79 9.93 -8.27 -12.29
CA LYS A 79 8.47 -8.48 -12.28
C LYS A 79 8.11 -9.96 -12.21
N HIS A 80 8.79 -10.79 -13.00
CA HIS A 80 8.60 -12.24 -12.99
C HIS A 80 8.99 -12.84 -11.63
N ARG A 81 10.15 -12.45 -11.08
CA ARG A 81 10.59 -12.89 -9.75
C ARG A 81 9.60 -12.51 -8.65
N LYS A 82 9.08 -11.27 -8.66
CA LYS A 82 8.00 -10.84 -7.75
C LYS A 82 6.76 -11.72 -7.90
N LYS A 83 6.31 -11.96 -9.14
CA LYS A 83 5.14 -12.82 -9.40
C LYS A 83 5.31 -14.23 -8.84
N LEU A 84 6.49 -14.84 -9.02
CA LEU A 84 6.79 -16.15 -8.47
C LEU A 84 6.85 -16.14 -6.94
N ALA A 85 7.51 -15.15 -6.34
CA ALA A 85 7.61 -15.02 -4.89
C ALA A 85 6.23 -14.85 -4.24
N ASN A 86 5.36 -14.02 -4.82
CA ASN A 86 3.97 -13.87 -4.37
C ASN A 86 3.23 -15.21 -4.47
N LYS A 87 3.32 -15.92 -5.60
CA LYS A 87 2.69 -17.26 -5.73
C LYS A 87 3.17 -18.25 -4.66
N ILE A 88 4.43 -18.20 -4.25
CA ILE A 88 4.97 -19.05 -3.19
C ILE A 88 4.37 -18.64 -1.84
N ALA A 89 4.29 -17.34 -1.55
CA ALA A 89 3.66 -16.82 -0.33
C ALA A 89 2.17 -17.19 -0.26
N ASP A 90 1.40 -16.95 -1.33
CA ASP A 90 -0.03 -17.27 -1.42
C ASP A 90 -0.27 -18.76 -1.19
N ARG A 91 0.57 -19.62 -1.77
CA ARG A 91 0.48 -21.08 -1.57
C ARG A 91 0.85 -21.49 -0.15
N ALA A 92 1.84 -20.85 0.46
CA ALA A 92 2.23 -21.13 1.84
C ALA A 92 1.11 -20.73 2.81
N GLU A 93 0.49 -19.57 2.58
CA GLU A 93 -0.63 -19.06 3.38
C GLU A 93 -1.89 -19.91 3.20
N ALA A 94 -2.26 -20.28 1.96
CA ALA A 94 -3.40 -21.17 1.72
C ALA A 94 -3.23 -22.54 2.39
N ARG A 95 -2.01 -23.12 2.34
CA ARG A 95 -1.70 -24.38 3.04
C ARG A 95 -1.77 -24.22 4.56
N PHE A 96 -1.33 -23.07 5.08
CA PHE A 96 -1.37 -22.76 6.50
C PHE A 96 -2.84 -22.69 6.98
N MET A 97 -3.68 -21.93 6.28
CA MET A 97 -5.11 -21.82 6.61
C MET A 97 -5.82 -23.17 6.56
N GLN A 98 -5.68 -23.93 5.46
CA GLN A 98 -6.38 -25.21 5.29
C GLN A 98 -5.97 -26.28 6.31
N ARG A 99 -4.69 -26.38 6.67
CA ARG A 99 -4.19 -27.48 7.52
C ARG A 99 -4.30 -27.20 9.02
N TYR A 100 -4.14 -25.95 9.46
CA TYR A 100 -4.12 -25.64 10.90
C TYR A 100 -5.50 -25.40 11.48
N GLU A 101 -6.47 -24.92 10.71
CA GLU A 101 -7.88 -24.94 11.14
C GLU A 101 -8.33 -26.35 11.53
N GLN A 102 -7.85 -27.37 10.80
CA GLN A 102 -8.17 -28.78 11.07
C GLN A 102 -7.37 -29.37 12.25
N GLN A 103 -6.23 -28.77 12.62
CA GLN A 103 -5.34 -29.28 13.69
C GLN A 103 -5.56 -28.61 15.06
N GLY A 104 -6.38 -27.56 15.14
CA GLY A 104 -6.61 -26.82 16.40
C GLY A 104 -5.41 -26.02 16.91
N GLY A 105 -4.34 -25.89 16.11
CA GLY A 105 -3.12 -25.15 16.46
C GLY A 105 -2.00 -25.31 15.41
N TYR A 106 -0.92 -24.55 15.57
CA TYR A 106 0.26 -24.59 14.70
C TYR A 106 1.57 -24.64 15.49
N THR A 107 2.58 -25.29 14.92
CA THR A 107 3.94 -25.30 15.47
C THR A 107 4.74 -24.09 14.99
N ILE A 108 5.79 -23.74 15.75
CA ILE A 108 6.71 -22.65 15.39
C ILE A 108 7.33 -22.86 14.01
N ALA A 109 7.75 -24.09 13.69
CA ALA A 109 8.37 -24.42 12.40
C ALA A 109 7.42 -24.17 11.21
N GLN A 110 6.11 -24.34 11.42
CA GLN A 110 5.10 -24.14 10.40
C GLN A 110 4.83 -22.66 10.17
N LEU A 111 4.76 -21.87 11.25
CA LEU A 111 4.69 -20.41 11.18
C LEU A 111 5.92 -19.83 10.46
N GLN A 112 7.12 -20.33 10.78
CA GLN A 112 8.38 -19.89 10.17
C GLN A 112 8.43 -20.14 8.66
N ARG A 113 7.82 -21.21 8.15
CA ARG A 113 7.75 -21.47 6.69
C ARG A 113 6.92 -20.40 5.97
N VAL A 114 5.76 -20.04 6.53
CA VAL A 114 4.91 -18.99 5.97
C VAL A 114 5.63 -17.64 6.05
N GLN A 115 6.24 -17.33 7.19
CA GLN A 115 6.98 -16.10 7.37
C GLN A 115 8.16 -16.00 6.38
N SER A 116 8.89 -17.09 6.16
CA SER A 116 9.99 -17.14 5.18
C SER A 116 9.50 -16.88 3.76
N ALA A 117 8.34 -17.43 3.38
CA ALA A 117 7.73 -17.17 2.08
C ALA A 117 7.27 -15.71 1.93
N LYS A 118 6.65 -15.13 2.98
CA LYS A 118 6.28 -13.70 3.02
C LYS A 118 7.52 -12.80 2.91
N ASN A 119 8.60 -13.14 3.62
CA ASN A 119 9.88 -12.43 3.55
C ASN A 119 10.51 -12.50 2.15
N LEU A 120 10.38 -13.63 1.45
CA LEU A 120 10.83 -13.75 0.06
C LEU A 120 10.05 -12.82 -0.88
N ALA A 121 8.72 -12.76 -0.74
CA ALA A 121 7.88 -11.83 -1.49
C ALA A 121 8.24 -10.37 -1.20
N HIS A 122 8.45 -10.02 0.07
CA HIS A 122 8.91 -8.70 0.49
C HIS A 122 10.26 -8.33 -0.14
N LYS A 123 11.27 -9.20 -0.06
CA LYS A 123 12.59 -8.96 -0.69
C LYS A 123 12.49 -8.81 -2.21
N ALA A 124 11.59 -9.55 -2.86
CA ALA A 124 11.35 -9.41 -4.30
C ALA A 124 10.70 -8.05 -4.64
N TRP A 125 9.80 -7.56 -3.77
CA TRP A 125 9.23 -6.22 -3.88
C TRP A 125 10.28 -5.12 -3.68
N GLU A 126 11.12 -5.21 -2.65
CA GLU A 126 12.21 -4.25 -2.40
C GLU A 126 13.15 -4.11 -3.61
N ARG A 127 13.47 -5.22 -4.28
CA ARG A 127 14.27 -5.18 -5.52
C ARG A 127 13.57 -4.47 -6.67
N CYS A 128 12.25 -4.64 -6.81
CA CYS A 128 11.47 -3.89 -7.80
C CYS A 128 11.42 -2.41 -7.47
N LYS A 129 11.28 -2.06 -6.18
CA LYS A 129 11.29 -0.68 -5.69
C LYS A 129 12.63 0.01 -5.97
N ALA A 130 13.74 -0.62 -5.59
CA ALA A 130 15.09 -0.13 -5.88
C ALA A 130 15.27 0.13 -7.38
N ALA A 131 14.98 -0.86 -8.23
CA ALA A 131 15.10 -0.71 -9.67
C ALA A 131 14.18 0.38 -10.27
N ALA A 132 13.01 0.63 -9.68
CA ALA A 132 12.13 1.72 -10.12
C ALA A 132 12.73 3.09 -9.77
N ILE A 133 13.33 3.22 -8.58
CA ILE A 133 13.95 4.45 -8.10
C ILE A 133 15.23 4.75 -8.88
N GLU A 134 16.13 3.76 -8.97
CA GLU A 134 17.42 3.88 -9.69
C GLU A 134 17.20 4.32 -11.14
N ARG A 135 16.34 3.61 -11.87
CA ARG A 135 16.06 3.92 -13.28
C ARG A 135 15.33 5.23 -13.48
N ALA A 136 14.47 5.64 -12.54
CA ALA A 136 13.85 6.95 -12.58
C ALA A 136 14.86 8.08 -12.35
N ALA A 137 15.93 7.81 -11.60
CA ALA A 137 17.06 8.71 -11.40
C ALA A 137 18.12 8.63 -12.51
N GLY A 138 17.99 7.69 -13.46
CA GLY A 138 18.95 7.49 -14.55
C GLY A 138 20.17 6.62 -14.19
N LEU A 139 20.05 5.81 -13.13
CA LEU A 139 21.05 4.84 -12.67
C LEU A 139 20.75 3.40 -13.16
#